data_AF-A0A5F8GNC7-F1
#
_entry.id   AF-A0A5F8GNC7-F1
#
_cell.length_a   1.000
_cell.length_b   1.000
_cell.length_c   1.000
_cell.angle_alpha   90.00
_cell.angle_beta   90.00
_cell.angle_gamma   90.00
#
_symmetry.space_group_name_H-M   'P 1'
#
loop_
_entity.id
_entity.type
_entity.pdbx_description
1 polymer ?
#
loop_
_entity_poly.entity_id
_entity_poly.type
_entity_poly.pdbx_seq_one_letter_code
_entity_poly.pdbx_strand_id
1 'polypeptide(L)' 'MMICLPNGTVVHHINANYFLDITSMKPEDIETGVFSFSSTFEDPSTTTYAQFLKEGLRRAQPFLQP' A
#
# COMPACT_ATOMS: atom_id res chain seq x y z
N MET A 1 0.48 7.48 6.06
CA MET A 1 0.70 8.20 4.77
C MET A 1 -0.01 9.55 4.79
N MET A 2 0.53 10.51 4.03
CA MET A 2 -0.02 11.85 3.80
C MET A 2 -0.14 12.09 2.28
N ILE A 3 -1.23 12.72 1.83
CA ILE A 3 -1.50 13.09 0.44
C ILE A 3 -1.83 14.58 0.42
N CYS A 4 -1.10 15.33 -0.41
CA CYS A 4 -1.34 16.76 -0.63
C CYS A 4 -1.96 16.94 -2.02
N LEU A 5 -3.16 17.51 -2.08
CA LEU A 5 -3.87 17.78 -3.33
C LEU A 5 -3.58 19.20 -3.85
N PRO A 6 -3.67 19.44 -5.17
CA PRO A 6 -3.43 20.77 -5.75
C PRO A 6 -4.36 21.87 -5.21
N ASN A 7 -5.55 21.52 -4.74
CA ASN A 7 -6.51 22.46 -4.13
C ASN A 7 -6.16 22.83 -2.67
N GLY A 8 -4.99 22.43 -2.17
CA GLY A 8 -4.55 22.71 -0.80
C GLY A 8 -5.06 21.73 0.26
N THR A 9 -5.88 20.74 -0.11
CA THR A 9 -6.36 19.72 0.82
C THR A 9 -5.23 18.76 1.20
N VAL A 10 -5.08 18.52 2.51
CA VAL A 10 -4.17 17.51 3.05
C VAL A 10 -4.96 16.36 3.64
N VAL A 11 -4.82 15.17 3.06
CA VAL A 11 -5.36 13.92 3.61
C VAL A 11 -4.24 13.22 4.37
N HIS A 12 -4.46 12.96 5.66
CA HIS A 12 -3.47 12.38 6.56
C HIS A 12 -4.07 11.21 7.37
N HIS A 13 -3.26 10.57 8.23
CA HIS A 13 -3.64 9.40 9.03
C HIS A 13 -4.11 8.15 8.24
N ILE A 14 -3.61 7.96 7.01
CA ILE A 14 -3.82 6.71 6.28
C ILE A 14 -2.99 5.60 6.96
N ASN A 15 -3.68 4.59 7.52
CA ASN A 15 -3.14 3.45 8.27
C ASN A 15 -2.17 2.62 7.42
N ALA A 16 -0.94 2.44 7.91
CA ALA A 16 0.10 1.67 7.24
C ALA A 16 0.46 0.36 7.98
N ASN A 17 -0.31 -0.04 9.00
CA ASN A 17 0.04 -1.18 9.86
C ASN A 17 0.12 -2.46 9.03
N TYR A 18 -0.84 -2.69 8.12
CA TYR A 18 -0.81 -3.86 7.22
C TYR A 18 0.48 -3.94 6.38
N PHE A 19 0.98 -2.80 5.89
CA PHE A 19 2.24 -2.75 5.14
C PHE A 19 3.46 -3.00 6.05
N LEU A 20 3.46 -2.40 7.25
CA LEU A 20 4.52 -2.61 8.24
C LEU A 20 4.58 -4.07 8.70
N ASP A 21 3.43 -4.70 8.90
CA ASP A 21 3.33 -6.10 9.31
C ASP A 21 3.94 -7.02 8.24
N ILE A 22 3.57 -6.83 6.97
CA ILE A 22 4.11 -7.64 5.85
C ILE A 22 5.61 -7.45 5.67
N THR A 23 6.11 -6.21 5.72
CA THR A 23 7.54 -5.93 5.57
C THR A 23 8.39 -6.36 6.77
N SER A 24 7.75 -6.60 7.93
CA SER A 24 8.41 -7.11 9.13
C SER A 24 8.47 -8.63 9.19
N MET A 25 7.76 -9.34 8.31
CA MET A 25 7.80 -10.80 8.26
C MET A 25 9.17 -11.28 7.81
N LYS A 26 9.71 -12.26 8.54
CA LYS A 26 10.98 -12.86 8.16
C LYS A 26 10.75 -13.82 6.98
N PRO A 27 11.72 -13.97 6.07
CA PRO A 27 11.59 -14.85 4.91
C PRO A 27 11.15 -16.28 5.26
N GLU A 28 11.56 -16.79 6.41
CA GLU A 28 11.20 -18.09 6.96
C GLU A 28 9.70 -18.30 7.25
N ASP A 29 8.91 -17.23 7.42
CA ASP A 29 7.46 -17.31 7.72
C ASP A 29 6.58 -17.32 6.45
N ILE A 30 7.18 -17.15 5.26
CA ILE A 30 6.47 -16.97 3.98
C ILE A 30 6.14 -18.32 3.29
N GLU A 31 6.67 -19.44 3.79
CA GLU A 31 6.55 -20.76 3.14
C GLU A 31 5.13 -21.38 3.19
N THR A 32 4.23 -20.89 4.04
CA THR A 32 2.89 -21.50 4.22
C THR A 32 1.75 -20.67 3.62
N GLY A 33 1.66 -20.71 2.29
CA GLY A 33 0.39 -20.56 1.59
C GLY A 33 0.04 -19.17 1.05
N VAL A 34 -0.47 -19.18 -0.19
CA VAL A 34 -1.27 -18.15 -0.89
C VAL A 34 -0.56 -17.34 -2.01
N PHE A 35 0.76 -17.38 -2.21
CA PHE A 35 1.38 -16.60 -3.30
C PHE A 35 1.98 -17.47 -4.41
N SER A 36 1.15 -17.75 -5.42
CA SER A 36 1.54 -18.39 -6.68
C SER A 36 2.48 -17.48 -7.47
N PHE A 37 3.75 -17.89 -7.57
CA PHE A 37 4.80 -17.30 -8.40
C PHE A 37 4.45 -17.43 -9.90
N SER A 38 3.81 -16.42 -10.50
CA SER A 38 3.67 -16.33 -11.96
C SER A 38 4.34 -15.07 -12.51
N SER A 39 5.54 -15.28 -13.06
CA SER A 39 6.17 -14.56 -14.20
C SER A 39 6.43 -13.05 -14.18
N THR A 40 6.38 -12.34 -13.06
CA THR A 40 7.10 -11.07 -12.90
C THR A 40 7.52 -10.95 -11.43
N PHE A 41 8.82 -11.03 -11.17
CA PHE A 41 9.41 -11.03 -9.83
C PHE A 41 9.26 -9.65 -9.18
N GLU A 42 8.04 -9.26 -8.79
CA GLU A 42 7.83 -8.15 -7.88
C GLU A 42 7.85 -8.71 -6.45
N ASP A 43 8.81 -8.23 -5.66
CA ASP A 43 8.93 -8.54 -4.24
C ASP A 43 7.57 -8.31 -3.53
N PRO A 44 7.08 -9.21 -2.66
CA PRO A 44 5.80 -9.05 -1.97
C PRO A 44 5.62 -7.70 -1.27
N SER A 45 6.71 -7.10 -0.81
CA SER A 45 6.70 -5.74 -0.25
C SER A 45 6.31 -4.69 -1.29
N THR A 46 6.76 -4.83 -2.54
CA THR A 46 6.47 -3.92 -3.67
C THR A 46 5.01 -4.01 -4.06
N THR A 47 4.46 -5.23 -4.16
CA THR A 47 3.02 -5.44 -4.42
C THR A 47 2.16 -4.81 -3.32
N THR A 48 2.53 -5.06 -2.06
CA THR A 48 1.82 -4.53 -0.89
C THR A 48 1.89 -3.00 -0.83
N TYR A 49 3.06 -2.43 -1.11
CA TYR A 49 3.26 -0.98 -1.17
C TYR A 49 2.40 -0.34 -2.27
N ALA A 50 2.35 -0.94 -3.46
CA ALA A 50 1.52 -0.45 -4.56
C ALA A 50 0.01 -0.47 -4.21
N GLN A 51 -0.46 -1.52 -3.52
CA GLN A 51 -1.84 -1.57 -3.03
C GLN A 51 -2.13 -0.49 -1.99
N PHE A 52 -1.21 -0.27 -1.05
CA PHE A 52 -1.30 0.78 -0.04
C PHE A 52 -1.41 2.18 -0.68
N LEU A 53 -0.59 2.46 -1.69
CA LEU A 53 -0.66 3.73 -2.43
C LEU A 53 -1.98 3.90 -3.17
N LYS A 54 -2.47 2.86 -3.85
CA LYS A 54 -3.76 2.87 -4.55
C LYS A 54 -4.92 3.17 -3.59
N GLU A 55 -4.92 2.56 -2.40
CA GLU A 55 -5.93 2.81 -1.38
C GLU A 55 -5.87 4.25 -0.85
N GLY A 56 -4.66 4.79 -0.65
CA GLY A 56 -4.47 6.18 -0.28
C GLY A 56 -5.10 7.13 -1.31
N LEU A 57 -4.81 6.93 -2.60
CA LEU A 57 -5.38 7.72 -3.69
C LEU A 57 -6.91 7.58 -3.79
N ARG A 58 -7.44 6.37 -3.63
CA ARG A 58 -8.89 6.11 -3.62
C ARG A 58 -9.59 6.89 -2.50
N ARG A 59 -9.01 6.92 -1.30
CA ARG A 59 -9.54 7.72 -0.17
C ARG A 59 -9.42 9.22 -0.38
N ALA A 60 -8.41 9.66 -1.13
CA ALA A 60 -8.23 11.07 -1.49
C ALA A 60 -9.21 11.53 -2.60
N GLN A 61 -9.76 10.61 -3.39
CA GLN A 61 -10.60 10.92 -4.56
C GLN A 61 -11.79 11.85 -4.28
N PRO A 62 -12.56 11.72 -3.18
CA PRO A 62 -13.68 12.62 -2.90
C PRO A 62 -13.27 14.09 -2.66
N PHE A 63 -11.99 14.33 -2.36
CA PHE A 63 -11.45 15.66 -2.09
C PHE A 63 -10.87 16.33 -3.35
N LEU A 64 -10.91 15.67 -4.51
CA LEU A 64 -10.46 16.20 -5.80
C LEU A 64 -11.50 17.12 -6.49
N GLN A 65 -12.47 17.67 -5.75
CA GLN A 65 -13.47 18.54 -6.36
C GLN A 65 -12.82 19.76 -7.03
N PRO A 66 -13.30 20.19 -8.22
CA PRO A 66 -12.84 21.38 -8.91
C PRO A 66 -13.14 22.68 -8.14
#